data_AF-A0A7V8NNA9-F1
#
_entry.id   AF-A0A7V8NNA9-F1
#
_cell.length_a   1.000
_cell.length_b   1.000
_cell.length_c   1.000
_cell.angle_alpha   90.00
_cell.angle_beta   90.00
_cell.angle_gamma   90.00
#
_symmetry.space_group_name_H-M   'P 1'
#
loop_
_entity.id
_entity.type
_entity.pdbx_description
1 polymer ?
#
loop_
_entity_poly.entity_id
_entity_poly.type
_entity_poly.pdbx_seq_one_letter_code
_entity_poly.pdbx_strand_id
1 'polypeptide(L)'
;MRDDLNTMGKQGQVILRARDKVLQILQTENACTDWYRTRNSDPAAVFRTLTYSVDRKGESYIRKGPAASGFEMIYNPYVATVEQDGGPDSTVIINANGAFFFPAASVVEDRFQGGPLTIHGTRWIQVGPYVGGSFRAQVVVLLHEFGHVIDLLPEDREDRDGKSRQNTLDVLRACRAEVDSKEGPHSFLASR
;
A
#
# COMPACT_ATOMS: atom_id res chain seq x y z
N MET A 1 -5.84 -14.15 -12.78
CA MET A 1 -5.01 -13.13 -12.10
C MET A 1 -5.09 -11.73 -12.74
N ARG A 2 -4.59 -11.50 -13.98
CA ARG A 2 -4.87 -10.21 -14.69
C ARG A 2 -6.38 -10.05 -14.95
N ASP A 3 -7.06 -11.16 -15.22
CA ASP A 3 -8.50 -11.19 -15.48
C ASP A 3 -9.33 -10.78 -14.26
N ASP A 4 -8.92 -11.17 -13.04
CA ASP A 4 -9.64 -10.84 -11.81
C ASP A 4 -9.63 -9.33 -11.55
N LEU A 5 -8.49 -8.67 -11.77
CA LEU A 5 -8.39 -7.20 -11.67
C LEU A 5 -9.20 -6.50 -12.77
N ASN A 6 -9.22 -7.03 -14.00
CA ASN A 6 -10.01 -6.45 -15.09
C ASN A 6 -11.52 -6.42 -14.75
N THR A 7 -12.03 -7.38 -13.97
CA THR A 7 -13.42 -7.39 -13.52
C THR A 7 -13.75 -6.37 -12.41
N MET A 8 -12.74 -5.77 -11.77
CA MET A 8 -12.93 -4.79 -10.69
C MET A 8 -13.14 -3.35 -11.19
N GLY A 9 -13.25 -3.14 -12.50
CA GLY A 9 -13.47 -1.82 -13.10
C GLY A 9 -12.33 -0.84 -12.82
N LYS A 10 -12.67 0.41 -12.48
CA LYS A 10 -11.66 1.49 -12.30
C LYS A 10 -10.64 1.18 -11.22
N GLN A 11 -11.04 0.57 -10.10
CA GLN A 11 -10.12 0.20 -9.03
C GLN A 11 -9.12 -0.86 -9.49
N GLY A 12 -9.59 -1.85 -10.25
CA GLY A 12 -8.73 -2.87 -10.86
C GLY A 12 -7.68 -2.29 -11.79
N GLN A 13 -8.05 -1.32 -12.62
CA GLN A 13 -7.09 -0.63 -13.51
C GLN A 13 -6.02 0.15 -12.74
N VAL A 14 -6.39 0.77 -11.61
CA VAL A 14 -5.42 1.46 -10.73
C VAL A 14 -4.41 0.46 -10.14
N ILE A 15 -4.88 -0.69 -9.66
CA ILE A 15 -4.01 -1.75 -9.13
C ILE A 15 -3.10 -2.31 -10.24
N LEU A 16 -3.65 -2.60 -11.42
CA LEU A 16 -2.88 -3.12 -12.56
C LEU A 16 -1.74 -2.18 -12.96
N ARG A 17 -2.03 -0.88 -13.05
CA ARG A 17 -1.04 0.14 -13.40
C ARG A 17 0.12 0.17 -12.38
N ALA A 18 -0.19 0.18 -11.09
CA ALA A 18 0.82 0.15 -10.04
C ALA A 18 1.61 -1.18 -10.04
N ARG A 19 0.92 -2.31 -10.23
CA ARG A 19 1.53 -3.64 -10.32
C ARG A 19 2.52 -3.73 -11.48
N ASP A 20 2.15 -3.23 -12.65
CA ASP A 20 3.01 -3.24 -13.83
C ASP A 20 4.27 -2.40 -13.60
N LYS A 21 4.16 -1.27 -12.89
CA LYS A 21 5.34 -0.49 -12.49
C LYS A 21 6.22 -1.24 -11.50
N VAL A 22 5.65 -1.88 -10.48
CA VAL A 22 6.45 -2.69 -9.54
C VAL A 22 7.18 -3.83 -10.26
N LEU A 23 6.51 -4.53 -11.18
CA LEU A 23 7.14 -5.54 -12.01
C LEU A 23 8.29 -4.95 -12.84
N GLN A 24 8.10 -3.80 -13.47
CA GLN A 24 9.17 -3.11 -14.20
C GLN A 24 10.39 -2.83 -13.31
N ILE A 25 10.15 -2.35 -12.08
CA ILE A 25 11.21 -2.08 -11.09
C ILE A 25 11.95 -3.39 -10.79
N LEU A 26 11.24 -4.43 -10.35
CA LEU A 26 11.83 -5.70 -9.89
C LEU A 26 12.49 -6.52 -11.02
N GLN A 27 12.12 -6.29 -12.28
CA GLN A 27 12.71 -6.96 -13.44
C GLN A 27 13.98 -6.27 -13.98
N THR A 28 14.25 -5.04 -13.53
CA THR A 28 15.42 -4.28 -13.97
C THR A 28 16.50 -4.35 -12.90
N GLU A 29 17.77 -4.30 -13.30
CA GLU A 29 18.90 -4.17 -12.37
C GLU A 29 18.94 -2.74 -11.82
N ASN A 30 18.71 -2.59 -10.51
CA ASN A 30 18.70 -1.33 -9.77
C ASN A 30 18.78 -1.62 -8.27
N ALA A 31 19.01 -0.56 -7.47
CA ALA A 31 19.14 -0.67 -6.01
C ALA A 31 17.91 -1.25 -5.31
N CYS A 32 16.70 -1.02 -5.82
CA CYS A 32 15.48 -1.60 -5.26
C CYS A 32 15.50 -3.12 -5.44
N THR A 33 15.70 -3.59 -6.67
CA THR A 33 15.75 -5.03 -6.98
C THR A 33 16.85 -5.73 -6.19
N ASP A 34 18.03 -5.12 -6.07
CA ASP A 34 19.14 -5.71 -5.30
C ASP A 34 18.82 -5.83 -3.81
N TRP A 35 18.10 -4.85 -3.25
CA TRP A 35 17.63 -4.94 -1.88
C TRP A 35 16.62 -6.08 -1.68
N TYR A 36 15.63 -6.23 -2.57
CA TYR A 36 14.72 -7.38 -2.52
C TYR A 36 15.44 -8.72 -2.72
N ARG A 37 16.52 -8.73 -3.52
CA ARG A 37 17.36 -9.92 -3.77
C ARG A 37 18.12 -10.41 -2.55
N THR A 38 18.32 -9.57 -1.54
CA THR A 38 18.92 -10.01 -0.27
C THR A 38 18.09 -11.06 0.44
N ARG A 39 16.77 -11.11 0.16
CA ARG A 39 15.83 -12.06 0.75
C ARG A 39 15.33 -13.11 -0.24
N ASN A 40 15.11 -12.74 -1.49
CA ASN A 40 14.62 -13.67 -2.52
C ASN A 40 15.41 -13.52 -3.83
N SER A 41 16.02 -14.60 -4.34
CA SER A 41 16.87 -14.52 -5.54
C SER A 41 16.16 -14.06 -6.82
N ASP A 42 14.85 -14.28 -6.93
CA ASP A 42 14.01 -13.80 -8.05
C ASP A 42 12.70 -13.15 -7.53
N PRO A 43 12.79 -11.91 -7.02
CA PRO A 43 11.64 -11.25 -6.43
C PRO A 43 10.55 -10.94 -7.46
N ALA A 44 10.92 -10.72 -8.73
CA ALA A 44 9.95 -10.47 -9.79
C ALA A 44 9.11 -11.72 -10.11
N ALA A 45 9.67 -12.92 -10.00
CA ALA A 45 8.90 -14.16 -10.16
C ALA A 45 7.84 -14.32 -9.08
N VAL A 46 8.19 -14.08 -7.81
CA VAL A 46 7.23 -14.15 -6.70
C VAL A 46 6.19 -13.04 -6.80
N PHE A 47 6.59 -11.80 -7.04
CA PHE A 47 5.65 -10.69 -7.15
C PHE A 47 4.61 -10.92 -8.28
N ARG A 48 5.02 -11.61 -9.36
CA ARG A 48 4.11 -11.92 -10.47
C ARG A 48 2.96 -12.84 -10.07
N THR A 49 3.16 -13.69 -9.06
CA THR A 49 2.14 -14.65 -8.59
C THR A 49 1.17 -14.05 -7.57
N LEU A 50 1.41 -12.82 -7.09
CA LEU A 50 0.51 -12.19 -6.13
C LEU A 50 -0.87 -11.94 -6.72
N THR A 51 -1.89 -12.28 -5.94
CA THR A 51 -3.28 -11.94 -6.23
C THR A 51 -3.69 -10.71 -5.41
N TYR A 52 -4.80 -10.09 -5.81
CA TYR A 52 -5.27 -8.84 -5.20
C TYR A 52 -6.76 -8.92 -4.93
N SER A 53 -7.17 -8.40 -3.78
CA SER A 53 -8.57 -8.20 -3.45
C SER A 53 -8.80 -6.79 -2.92
N VAL A 54 -10.03 -6.30 -3.02
CA VAL A 54 -10.42 -4.97 -2.56
C VAL A 54 -11.42 -5.12 -1.42
N ASP A 55 -11.01 -4.70 -0.22
CA ASP A 55 -11.89 -4.64 0.93
C ASP A 55 -12.78 -3.40 0.86
N ARG A 56 -14.04 -3.61 0.44
CA ARG A 56 -15.06 -2.55 0.35
C ARG A 56 -15.58 -2.09 1.70
N LYS A 57 -15.31 -2.83 2.78
CA LYS A 57 -15.74 -2.53 4.15
C LYS A 57 -14.62 -1.96 4.99
N GLY A 58 -13.43 -1.76 4.42
CA GLY A 58 -12.28 -1.19 5.09
C GLY A 58 -12.57 0.20 5.65
N GLU A 59 -11.89 0.53 6.74
CA GLU A 59 -12.07 1.81 7.43
C GLU A 59 -11.86 2.99 6.47
N SER A 60 -12.77 3.98 6.53
CA SER A 60 -12.79 5.12 5.60
C SER A 60 -12.45 6.45 6.27
N TYR A 61 -12.07 6.42 7.55
CA TYR A 61 -11.91 7.62 8.36
C TYR A 61 -10.67 7.54 9.23
N ILE A 62 -10.11 8.71 9.49
CA ILE A 62 -9.00 8.91 10.41
C ILE A 62 -9.59 9.01 11.81
N ARG A 63 -9.15 8.16 12.73
CA ARG A 63 -9.55 8.27 14.14
C ARG A 63 -8.61 9.19 14.88
N LYS A 64 -9.18 10.09 15.67
CA LYS A 64 -8.47 11.00 16.56
C LYS A 64 -8.92 10.70 17.98
N GLY A 65 -8.00 10.28 18.84
CA GLY A 65 -8.33 9.84 20.19
C GLY A 65 -7.23 10.17 21.20
N PRO A 66 -7.56 10.23 22.51
CA PRO A 66 -6.58 10.48 23.54
C PRO A 66 -5.59 9.31 23.64
N ALA A 67 -4.29 9.62 23.64
CA ALA A 67 -3.25 8.68 24.03
C ALA A 67 -3.17 8.57 25.55
N ALA A 68 -2.67 7.44 26.05
CA ALA A 68 -2.33 7.26 27.47
C ALA A 68 -1.33 8.31 27.99
N SER A 69 -0.57 8.96 27.09
CA SER A 69 0.40 10.01 27.38
C SER A 69 -0.19 11.43 27.43
N GLY A 70 -1.50 11.61 27.23
CA GLY A 70 -2.15 12.93 27.17
C GLY A 70 -1.99 13.67 25.84
N PHE A 71 -1.24 13.12 24.89
CA PHE A 71 -1.18 13.60 23.50
C PHE A 71 -2.34 13.01 22.68
N GLU A 72 -2.68 13.66 21.58
CA GLU A 72 -3.71 13.19 20.68
C GLU A 72 -3.12 12.26 19.62
N MET A 73 -3.56 11.00 19.60
CA MET A 73 -3.15 10.04 18.58
C MET A 73 -4.08 10.10 17.37
N ILE A 74 -3.47 10.04 16.19
CA ILE A 74 -4.14 10.04 14.90
C ILE A 74 -3.86 8.70 14.24
N TYR A 75 -4.91 7.93 14.02
CA TYR A 75 -4.87 6.64 13.33
C TYR A 75 -5.42 6.83 11.93
N ASN A 76 -4.58 6.61 10.93
CA ASN A 76 -5.04 6.58 9.55
C ASN A 76 -5.69 5.22 9.27
N PRO A 77 -6.66 5.17 8.34
CA PRO A 77 -7.14 3.89 7.85
C PRO A 77 -5.98 3.10 7.24
N TYR A 78 -5.96 1.79 7.50
CA TYR A 78 -4.98 0.91 6.87
C TYR A 78 -5.09 1.01 5.34
N VAL A 79 -3.97 0.84 4.65
CA VAL A 79 -3.90 1.08 3.21
C VAL A 79 -4.03 -0.22 2.43
N ALA A 80 -3.21 -1.20 2.78
CA ALA A 80 -3.29 -2.58 2.33
C ALA A 80 -2.78 -3.49 3.46
N THR A 81 -3.01 -4.79 3.30
CA THR A 81 -2.46 -5.82 4.18
C THR A 81 -2.18 -7.08 3.36
N VAL A 82 -1.24 -7.88 3.87
CA VAL A 82 -0.97 -9.24 3.39
C VAL A 82 -0.55 -10.12 4.56
N GLU A 83 -0.52 -11.42 4.35
CA GLU A 83 0.06 -12.36 5.32
C GLU A 83 1.60 -12.23 5.32
N GLN A 84 2.18 -12.13 6.51
CA GLN A 84 3.63 -12.16 6.70
C GLN A 84 4.18 -13.50 6.25
N ASP A 85 5.28 -13.49 5.48
CA ASP A 85 5.93 -14.69 4.95
C ASP A 85 4.98 -15.61 4.15
N GLY A 86 3.92 -15.04 3.56
CA GLY A 86 2.93 -15.83 2.80
C GLY A 86 3.49 -16.44 1.52
N GLY A 87 4.61 -15.93 1.00
CA GLY A 87 5.25 -16.45 -0.20
C GLY A 87 4.43 -16.30 -1.50
N PRO A 88 4.74 -17.10 -2.54
CA PRO A 88 4.01 -17.09 -3.80
C PRO A 88 2.50 -17.28 -3.62
N ASP A 89 1.71 -16.70 -4.53
CA ASP A 89 0.23 -16.79 -4.55
C ASP A 89 -0.49 -16.10 -3.37
N SER A 90 0.26 -15.41 -2.51
CA SER A 90 -0.29 -14.53 -1.47
C SER A 90 -1.26 -13.50 -2.03
N THR A 91 -2.29 -13.17 -1.23
CA THR A 91 -3.30 -12.18 -1.60
C THR A 91 -3.05 -10.87 -0.88
N VAL A 92 -2.79 -9.80 -1.63
CA VAL A 92 -2.75 -8.44 -1.10
C VAL A 92 -4.18 -7.90 -1.01
N ILE A 93 -4.63 -7.56 0.19
CA ILE A 93 -5.95 -6.99 0.46
C ILE A 93 -5.81 -5.48 0.55
N ILE A 94 -6.42 -4.75 -0.37
CA ILE A 94 -6.34 -3.29 -0.45
C ILE A 94 -7.62 -2.68 0.11
N ASN A 95 -7.48 -1.74 1.04
CA ASN A 95 -8.62 -1.00 1.57
C ASN A 95 -9.22 -0.11 0.46
N ALA A 96 -10.47 -0.36 0.10
CA ALA A 96 -11.18 0.43 -0.91
C ALA A 96 -11.26 1.92 -0.58
N ASN A 97 -11.23 2.27 0.71
CA ASN A 97 -11.41 3.62 1.24
C ASN A 97 -10.08 4.24 1.74
N GLY A 98 -8.97 3.52 1.63
CA GLY A 98 -7.68 3.92 2.16
C GLY A 98 -6.83 4.76 1.20
N ALA A 99 -5.60 5.05 1.63
CA ALA A 99 -4.65 5.88 0.90
C ALA A 99 -4.19 5.31 -0.45
N PHE A 100 -4.56 4.08 -0.79
CA PHE A 100 -4.28 3.51 -2.11
C PHE A 100 -5.11 4.20 -3.20
N PHE A 101 -6.37 4.52 -2.89
CA PHE A 101 -7.31 5.11 -3.84
C PHE A 101 -7.61 6.58 -3.56
N PHE A 102 -7.56 7.02 -2.30
CA PHE A 102 -8.00 8.35 -1.91
C PHE A 102 -6.88 9.21 -1.33
N PRO A 103 -6.88 10.53 -1.61
CA PRO A 103 -5.87 11.44 -1.11
C PRO A 103 -6.16 11.97 0.30
N ALA A 104 -7.39 11.82 0.76
CA ALA A 104 -7.85 12.34 2.03
C ALA A 104 -8.98 11.49 2.59
N ALA A 105 -9.15 11.54 3.91
CA ALA A 105 -10.23 10.86 4.63
C ALA A 105 -10.85 11.79 5.66
N SER A 106 -12.11 11.54 6.02
CA SER A 106 -12.80 12.26 7.08
C SER A 106 -12.15 11.95 8.43
N VAL A 107 -12.04 12.96 9.30
CA VAL A 107 -11.53 12.80 10.67
C VAL A 107 -12.71 12.61 11.61
N VAL A 108 -12.68 11.55 12.40
CA VAL A 108 -13.65 11.30 13.48
C VAL A 108 -12.95 11.35 14.82
N GLU A 109 -13.59 12.00 15.80
CA GLU A 109 -13.13 11.96 17.18
C GLU A 109 -13.68 10.73 17.89
N ASP A 110 -12.79 9.87 18.37
CA ASP A 110 -13.12 8.73 19.22
C ASP A 110 -13.09 9.19 20.68
N ARG A 111 -14.00 10.11 21.04
CA ARG A 111 -14.10 10.64 22.40
C ARG A 111 -14.84 9.70 23.36
N PHE A 112 -15.64 8.76 22.83
CA PHE A 112 -16.41 7.81 23.62
C PHE A 112 -16.55 6.48 22.86
N GLN A 113 -15.97 5.40 23.41
CA GLN A 113 -16.16 4.05 22.88
C GLN A 113 -17.67 3.74 22.77
N GLY A 114 -18.17 3.58 21.54
CA GLY A 114 -19.59 3.29 21.28
C GLY A 114 -20.53 4.50 21.18
N GLY A 115 -20.01 5.74 21.24
CA GLY A 115 -20.79 6.96 20.99
C GLY A 115 -20.96 7.28 19.49
N PRO A 116 -21.85 8.24 19.14
CA PRO A 116 -21.97 8.70 17.76
C PRO A 116 -20.64 9.27 17.24
N LEU A 117 -20.25 8.88 16.02
CA LEU A 117 -19.06 9.43 15.37
C LEU A 117 -19.32 10.91 15.00
N THR A 118 -18.53 11.82 15.57
CA THR A 118 -18.53 13.23 15.16
C THR A 118 -17.48 13.45 14.09
N ILE A 119 -17.87 13.94 12.92
CA ILE A 119 -16.96 14.26 11.82
C ILE A 119 -16.43 15.69 12.00
N HIS A 120 -15.12 15.85 12.11
CA HIS A 120 -14.45 17.14 12.35
C HIS A 120 -13.78 17.74 11.10
N GLY A 121 -14.07 17.21 9.92
CA GLY A 121 -13.54 17.67 8.64
C GLY A 121 -12.78 16.58 7.90
N THR A 122 -11.91 17.01 6.97
CA THR A 122 -11.16 16.11 6.07
C THR A 122 -9.68 16.40 6.20
N ARG A 123 -8.86 15.35 6.21
CA ARG A 123 -7.41 15.45 6.29
C ARG A 123 -6.75 14.62 5.20
N TRP A 124 -5.69 15.18 4.59
CA TRP A 124 -4.85 14.47 3.64
C TRP A 124 -4.18 13.26 4.29
N ILE A 125 -4.19 12.14 3.58
CA ILE A 125 -3.50 10.91 3.97
C ILE A 125 -2.30 10.71 3.04
N GLN A 126 -1.24 10.13 3.58
CA GLN A 126 0.04 9.98 2.88
C GLN A 126 0.56 8.56 3.04
N VAL A 127 1.31 8.10 2.04
CA VAL A 127 2.15 6.92 2.08
C VAL A 127 3.59 7.40 1.93
N GLY A 128 4.33 7.43 3.05
CA GLY A 128 5.62 8.12 3.10
C GLY A 128 5.49 9.59 2.67
N PRO A 129 6.29 10.09 1.70
CA PRO A 129 6.21 11.46 1.21
C PRO A 129 5.10 11.67 0.16
N TYR A 130 4.36 10.64 -0.24
CA TYR A 130 3.42 10.70 -1.35
C TYR A 130 1.99 10.87 -0.85
N VAL A 131 1.23 11.75 -1.52
CA VAL A 131 -0.21 11.91 -1.28
C VAL A 131 -0.93 10.62 -1.64
N GLY A 132 -1.90 10.20 -0.82
CA GLY A 132 -2.75 9.05 -1.11
C GLY A 132 -3.48 9.16 -2.45
N GLY A 133 -3.85 8.03 -3.05
CA GLY A 133 -4.46 7.98 -4.38
C GLY A 133 -3.51 8.36 -5.53
N SER A 134 -2.29 8.82 -5.24
CA SER A 134 -1.28 9.06 -6.26
C SER A 134 -0.64 7.75 -6.73
N PHE A 135 -0.17 7.76 -7.97
CA PHE A 135 0.52 6.61 -8.56
C PHE A 135 1.74 6.17 -7.75
N ARG A 136 2.55 7.12 -7.27
CA ARG A 136 3.73 6.81 -6.44
C ARG A 136 3.35 6.18 -5.11
N ALA A 137 2.29 6.66 -4.46
CA ALA A 137 1.76 6.05 -3.25
C ALA A 137 1.35 4.59 -3.50
N GLN A 138 0.63 4.32 -4.60
CA GLN A 138 0.20 2.96 -4.96
C GLN A 138 1.39 2.01 -5.18
N VAL A 139 2.41 2.46 -5.91
CA VAL A 139 3.63 1.67 -6.15
C VAL A 139 4.34 1.35 -4.83
N VAL A 140 4.47 2.33 -3.94
CA VAL A 140 5.11 2.14 -2.62
C VAL A 140 4.32 1.17 -1.76
N VAL A 141 2.99 1.27 -1.73
CA VAL A 141 2.15 0.29 -1.01
C VAL A 141 2.40 -1.11 -1.52
N LEU A 142 2.41 -1.32 -2.84
CA LEU A 142 2.62 -2.67 -3.39
C LEU A 142 4.03 -3.22 -3.11
N LEU A 143 5.06 -2.37 -3.13
CA LEU A 143 6.40 -2.75 -2.71
C LEU A 143 6.42 -3.11 -1.21
N HIS A 144 5.80 -2.28 -0.37
CA HIS A 144 5.70 -2.51 1.07
C HIS A 144 5.05 -3.86 1.40
N GLU A 145 3.86 -4.13 0.87
CA GLU A 145 3.20 -5.43 1.10
C GLU A 145 4.04 -6.58 0.55
N PHE A 146 4.71 -6.42 -0.59
CA PHE A 146 5.59 -7.46 -1.10
C PHE A 146 6.80 -7.74 -0.19
N GLY A 147 7.30 -6.72 0.51
CA GLY A 147 8.34 -6.88 1.54
C GLY A 147 7.88 -7.82 2.66
N HIS A 148 6.60 -7.77 3.05
CA HIS A 148 6.03 -8.72 4.01
C HIS A 148 5.87 -10.13 3.45
N VAL A 149 5.44 -10.24 2.19
CA VAL A 149 5.27 -11.55 1.52
C VAL A 149 6.53 -12.39 1.54
N ILE A 150 7.69 -11.76 1.34
CA ILE A 150 8.98 -12.47 1.31
C ILE A 150 9.74 -12.40 2.64
N ASP A 151 9.12 -11.86 3.69
CA ASP A 151 9.75 -11.68 5.01
C ASP A 151 11.05 -10.84 4.94
N LEU A 152 11.04 -9.81 4.11
CA LEU A 152 12.06 -8.76 4.06
C LEU A 152 11.77 -7.65 5.08
N LEU A 153 10.50 -7.34 5.29
CA LEU A 153 10.03 -6.36 6.27
C LEU A 153 9.44 -7.07 7.49
N PRO A 154 9.66 -6.57 8.72
CA PRO A 154 9.04 -7.11 9.92
C PRO A 154 7.54 -6.79 9.98
N GLU A 155 6.74 -7.67 10.60
CA GLU A 155 5.29 -7.51 10.74
C GLU A 155 4.88 -6.17 11.37
N ASP A 156 3.88 -5.51 10.77
CA ASP A 156 3.45 -4.14 11.12
C ASP A 156 1.93 -3.93 11.22
N ARG A 157 1.16 -5.01 11.42
CA ARG A 157 -0.31 -4.99 11.47
C ARG A 157 -0.91 -3.99 12.47
N GLU A 158 -0.15 -3.59 13.47
CA GLU A 158 -0.55 -2.55 14.42
C GLU A 158 0.23 -1.25 14.16
N ASP A 159 -0.37 -0.27 13.43
CA ASP A 159 0.21 1.07 13.21
C ASP A 159 0.30 1.91 14.51
N ARG A 160 -0.05 1.34 15.67
CA ARG A 160 0.10 2.00 16.98
C ARG A 160 1.55 2.32 17.32
N ASP A 161 2.47 1.47 16.87
CA ASP A 161 3.91 1.62 17.16
C ASP A 161 4.67 2.35 16.05
N GLY A 162 3.99 2.75 14.95
CA GLY A 162 4.62 3.39 13.80
C GLY A 162 5.52 2.47 12.97
N LYS A 163 5.50 1.16 13.20
CA LYS A 163 6.30 0.16 12.47
C LYS A 163 6.04 0.19 10.98
N SER A 164 4.78 0.32 10.56
CA SER A 164 4.43 0.38 9.15
C SER A 164 5.07 1.58 8.45
N ARG A 165 5.13 2.73 9.13
CA ARG A 165 5.83 3.91 8.62
C ARG A 165 7.34 3.68 8.51
N GLN A 166 7.94 3.01 9.48
CA GLN A 166 9.37 2.67 9.43
C GLN A 166 9.68 1.73 8.27
N ASN A 167 8.87 0.68 8.08
CA ASN A 167 8.97 -0.23 6.95
C ASN A 167 8.85 0.50 5.60
N THR A 168 7.88 1.42 5.47
CA THR A 168 7.76 2.27 4.28
C THR A 168 9.02 3.10 4.06
N LEU A 169 9.66 3.64 5.11
CA LEU A 169 10.92 4.39 4.98
C LEU A 169 12.07 3.50 4.52
N ASP A 170 12.13 2.25 4.97
CA ASP A 170 13.15 1.29 4.54
C ASP A 170 12.96 0.90 3.07
N VAL A 171 11.72 0.69 2.60
CA VAL A 171 11.40 0.54 1.18
C VAL A 171 11.88 1.76 0.39
N LEU A 172 11.57 2.97 0.86
CA LEU A 172 11.96 4.19 0.15
C LEU A 172 13.47 4.43 0.15
N ARG A 173 14.20 3.96 1.15
CA ARG A 173 15.67 4.03 1.15
C ARG A 173 16.26 3.31 -0.06
N ALA A 174 15.72 2.15 -0.42
CA ALA A 174 16.20 1.36 -1.56
C ALA A 174 15.53 1.75 -2.89
N CYS A 175 14.23 2.06 -2.87
CA CYS A 175 13.40 2.09 -4.08
C CYS A 175 12.99 3.48 -4.56
N ARG A 176 13.29 4.56 -3.82
CA ARG A 176 12.78 5.89 -4.14
C ARG A 176 13.11 6.38 -5.54
N ALA A 177 14.33 6.15 -6.03
CA ALA A 177 14.73 6.55 -7.38
C ALA A 177 13.79 5.96 -8.44
N GLU A 178 13.43 4.68 -8.29
CA GLU A 178 12.58 3.97 -9.25
C GLU A 178 11.09 4.28 -9.07
N VAL A 179 10.64 4.54 -7.84
CA VAL A 179 9.29 5.05 -7.56
C VAL A 179 9.08 6.45 -8.16
N ASP A 180 10.10 7.32 -8.05
CA ASP A 180 10.02 8.70 -8.55
C ASP A 180 10.22 8.79 -10.06
N SER A 181 10.84 7.77 -10.67
CA SER A 181 11.04 7.67 -12.11
C SER A 181 9.73 7.74 -12.88
N LYS A 182 9.80 8.22 -14.13
CA LYS A 182 8.62 8.32 -14.99
C LYS A 182 8.00 6.94 -15.19
N GLU A 183 6.69 6.95 -15.37
CA GLU A 183 5.99 5.77 -15.84
C GLU A 183 6.50 5.44 -17.25
N GLY A 184 6.82 4.17 -17.48
CA GLY A 184 7.14 3.70 -18.82
C GLY A 184 5.93 3.87 -19.75
N PRO A 185 6.12 4.00 -21.07
CA PRO A 185 5.00 4.06 -22.00
C PRO A 185 4.14 2.80 -21.84
N HIS A 186 2.86 2.97 -21.49
CA HIS A 186 1.90 1.87 -21.50
C HIS A 186 1.74 1.36 -22.93
N SER A 187 2.18 0.13 -23.19
CA SER A 187 1.69 -0.60 -24.35
C SER A 187 0.23 -0.95 -24.07
N PHE A 188 -0.67 -0.08 -24.51
CA PHE A 188 -2.07 -0.46 -24.69
C PHE A 188 -2.08 -1.56 -25.75
N LEU A 189 -2.05 -2.82 -25.32
CA LEU A 189 -2.49 -3.92 -26.15
C LEU A 189 -4.01 -3.79 -26.26
N ALA A 190 -4.43 -2.95 -27.20
CA ALA A 190 -5.77 -2.99 -27.75
C ALA A 190 -5.98 -4.39 -28.30
N SER A 191 -6.73 -5.21 -27.57
CA SER A 191 -7.22 -6.48 -28.10
C SER A 191 -8.29 -6.15 -29.13
N ARG A 192 -8.08 -6.67 -30.35
CA ARG A 192 -9.04 -6.67 -31.45
C ARG A 192 -10.27 -7.50 -31.12
#